data_AF-A0A0A1U1C0-F1
#
_entry.id   AF-A0A0A1U1C0-F1
#
_cell.length_a   1.000
_cell.length_b   1.000
_cell.length_c   1.000
_cell.angle_alpha   90.00
_cell.angle_beta   90.00
_cell.angle_gamma   90.00
#
_symmetry.space_group_name_H-M   'P 1'
#
loop_
_entity.id
_entity.type
_entity.pdbx_description
1 polymer ?
#
loop_
_entity_poly.entity_id
_entity_poly.type
_entity_poly.pdbx_seq_one_letter_code
_entity_poly.pdbx_strand_id
1 'polypeptide(L)'
;MMYFSNINDITNTHEDAPITFPCVVKVSCTNAGFGKSLIKSASELDDLISILSLGNDYYTIEPYLDVDYEVRIQRIGKYTRTFKRQSTTSWKNNWGQLKYEDTPLKSEYVHWCDECQKVFDIELFAVDVLVLKDGREVVIETNNTANGLMWEHEEEDRTKIKEVVLEKMNQVFH
;
A
#
# COMPACT_ATOMS: atom_id res chain seq x y z
N MET A 1 1.13 -11.70 -9.15
CA MET A 1 2.28 -10.83 -8.82
C MET A 1 3.54 -11.66 -9.05
N MET A 2 4.51 -11.11 -9.78
CA MET A 2 5.82 -11.72 -10.02
C MET A 2 6.86 -11.00 -9.14
N TYR A 3 7.84 -11.74 -8.64
CA TYR A 3 8.94 -11.23 -7.82
C TYR A 3 10.27 -11.56 -8.49
N PHE A 4 11.15 -10.56 -8.55
CA PHE A 4 12.49 -10.68 -9.11
C PHE A 4 13.47 -10.17 -8.06
N SER A 5 14.43 -10.99 -7.64
CA SER A 5 15.38 -10.59 -6.58
C SER A 5 16.37 -9.54 -7.07
N ASN A 6 16.64 -9.52 -8.37
CA ASN A 6 17.41 -8.52 -9.09
C ASN A 6 17.21 -8.70 -10.61
N ILE A 7 17.90 -7.90 -11.43
CA ILE A 7 17.74 -7.92 -12.89
C ILE A 7 18.17 -9.23 -13.57
N ASN A 8 19.10 -9.98 -12.97
CA ASN A 8 19.55 -11.25 -13.56
C ASN A 8 18.45 -12.31 -13.56
N ASP A 9 17.46 -12.18 -12.68
CA ASP A 9 16.35 -13.12 -12.56
C ASP A 9 15.32 -12.98 -13.69
N ILE A 10 15.32 -11.88 -14.45
CA ILE A 10 14.34 -11.70 -15.53
C ILE A 10 14.54 -12.70 -16.68
N THR A 11 15.77 -13.17 -16.84
CA THR A 11 16.14 -14.15 -17.86
C THR A 11 15.79 -15.58 -17.46
N ASN A 12 15.52 -15.80 -16.17
CA ASN A 12 15.17 -17.10 -15.61
C ASN A 12 13.68 -17.13 -15.30
N THR A 13 12.91 -17.73 -16.22
CA THR A 13 11.58 -18.31 -16.01
C THR A 13 10.41 -17.37 -15.72
N HIS A 14 9.42 -17.35 -16.63
CA HIS A 14 7.99 -17.40 -16.32
C HIS A 14 7.21 -17.90 -17.56
N GLU A 15 7.48 -19.12 -18.04
CA GLU A 15 6.62 -19.75 -19.06
C GLU A 15 5.18 -19.93 -18.54
N ASP A 16 5.00 -20.02 -17.22
CA ASP A 16 3.71 -20.28 -16.56
C ASP A 16 2.88 -19.00 -16.27
N ALA A 17 3.44 -17.80 -16.41
CA ALA A 17 2.73 -16.55 -16.14
C ALA A 17 3.24 -15.40 -17.04
N PRO A 18 2.60 -15.12 -18.17
CA PRO A 18 3.02 -14.04 -19.05
C PRO A 18 2.76 -12.66 -18.41
N ILE A 19 3.68 -11.72 -18.64
CA ILE A 19 3.49 -10.32 -18.27
C ILE A 19 2.41 -9.72 -19.18
N THR A 20 1.32 -9.23 -18.57
CA THR A 20 0.24 -8.53 -19.27
C THR A 20 0.36 -7.04 -19.07
N PHE A 21 0.21 -6.26 -20.15
CA PHE A 21 0.23 -4.80 -20.09
C PHE A 21 -1.19 -4.21 -20.12
N PRO A 22 -1.44 -3.08 -19.43
CA PRO A 22 -0.50 -2.37 -18.57
C PRO A 22 -0.18 -3.12 -17.27
N CYS A 23 1.05 -2.95 -16.77
CA CYS A 23 1.51 -3.49 -15.49
C CYS A 23 2.13 -2.41 -14.60
N VAL A 24 2.23 -2.70 -13.30
CA VAL A 24 2.91 -1.86 -12.32
C VAL A 24 4.19 -2.56 -11.90
N VAL A 25 5.31 -1.85 -12.03
CA VAL A 25 6.61 -2.28 -11.50
C VAL A 25 6.86 -1.54 -10.19
N LYS A 26 7.16 -2.28 -9.11
CA LYS A 26 7.54 -1.72 -7.80
C LYS A 26 8.94 -2.17 -7.43
N VAL A 27 9.84 -1.22 -7.19
CA VAL A 27 11.27 -1.44 -7.00
C VAL A 27 11.64 -1.18 -5.54
N SER A 28 12.37 -2.12 -4.93
CA SER A 28 12.86 -2.04 -3.56
C SER A 28 11.76 -1.80 -2.52
N CYS A 29 12.14 -1.28 -1.35
CA CYS A 29 11.26 -0.94 -0.24
C CYS A 29 11.10 0.59 -0.09
N THR A 30 10.47 1.21 -1.09
CA THR A 30 10.27 2.67 -1.14
C THR A 30 8.89 3.10 -0.63
N ASN A 31 8.77 4.36 -0.19
CA ASN A 31 7.55 4.94 0.35
C ASN A 31 7.00 6.06 -0.54
N ALA A 32 5.81 6.58 -0.22
CA ALA A 32 5.20 7.75 -0.88
C ALA A 32 5.11 7.65 -2.41
N GLY A 33 4.92 6.44 -2.96
CA GLY A 33 4.79 6.25 -4.40
C GLY A 33 6.10 6.32 -5.19
N PHE A 34 7.26 6.54 -4.55
CA PHE A 34 8.56 6.36 -5.19
C PHE A 34 8.80 4.89 -5.57
N GLY A 35 9.64 4.64 -6.57
CA GLY A 35 9.98 3.28 -7.02
C GLY A 35 8.82 2.53 -7.68
N LYS A 36 7.68 3.19 -7.94
CA LYS A 36 6.50 2.60 -8.61
C LYS A 36 6.36 3.19 -10.03
N SER A 37 6.28 2.35 -11.05
CA SER A 37 6.12 2.77 -12.45
C SER A 37 4.96 2.03 -13.11
N LEU A 38 4.10 2.76 -13.82
CA LEU A 38 3.06 2.18 -14.68
C LEU A 38 3.66 1.99 -16.07
N ILE A 39 3.66 0.75 -16.54
CA ILE A 39 4.28 0.33 -17.78
C ILE A 39 3.19 -0.15 -18.73
N LYS A 40 3.11 0.47 -19.92
CA LYS A 40 2.05 0.23 -20.90
C LYS A 40 2.45 -0.70 -22.03
N SER A 41 3.75 -0.97 -22.18
CA SER A 41 4.27 -1.83 -23.25
C SER A 41 5.54 -2.57 -22.85
N ALA A 42 5.90 -3.61 -23.60
CA ALA A 42 7.16 -4.32 -23.43
C ALA A 42 8.38 -3.41 -23.63
N SER A 43 8.33 -2.48 -24.58
CA SER A 43 9.42 -1.53 -24.81
C SER A 43 9.65 -0.61 -23.60
N GLU A 44 8.58 -0.12 -22.96
CA GLU A 44 8.71 0.69 -21.73
C GLU A 44 9.27 -0.15 -20.56
N LEU A 45 8.95 -1.45 -20.53
CA LEU A 45 9.49 -2.37 -19.53
C LEU A 45 10.99 -2.56 -19.74
N ASP A 46 11.44 -2.80 -20.97
CA ASP A 46 12.84 -2.96 -21.34
C ASP A 46 13.66 -1.70 -20.99
N ASP A 47 13.11 -0.51 -21.26
CA ASP A 47 13.75 0.76 -20.89
C ASP A 47 13.89 0.88 -19.36
N LEU A 48 12.83 0.55 -18.60
CA LEU A 48 12.91 0.57 -17.14
C LEU A 48 13.94 -0.45 -16.62
N ILE A 49 13.94 -1.67 -17.16
CA ILE A 49 14.92 -2.72 -16.84
C ILE A 49 16.35 -2.24 -17.07
N SER A 50 16.60 -1.53 -18.16
CA SER A 50 17.92 -0.96 -18.43
C SER A 50 18.37 -0.01 -17.32
N ILE A 51 17.46 0.79 -16.76
CA ILE A 51 17.73 1.67 -15.62
C ILE A 51 17.96 0.85 -14.35
N LEU A 52 17.12 -0.15 -14.08
CA LEU A 52 17.25 -1.01 -12.91
C LEU A 52 18.56 -1.81 -12.91
N SER A 53 19.12 -2.10 -14.09
CA SER A 53 20.42 -2.77 -14.24
C SER A 53 21.61 -1.99 -13.66
N LEU A 54 21.44 -0.68 -13.40
CA LEU A 54 22.45 0.14 -12.72
C LEU A 54 22.53 -0.17 -11.22
N GLY A 55 21.52 -0.83 -10.65
CA GLY A 55 21.44 -1.24 -9.25
C GLY A 55 21.30 -2.75 -9.08
N ASN A 56 21.05 -3.17 -7.84
CA ASN A 56 20.84 -4.58 -7.49
C ASN A 56 19.63 -4.75 -6.56
N ASP A 57 18.65 -3.85 -6.66
CA ASP A 57 17.41 -3.92 -5.92
C ASP A 57 16.47 -4.97 -6.51
N TYR A 58 15.69 -5.61 -5.64
CA TYR A 58 14.58 -6.45 -6.07
C TYR A 58 13.45 -5.59 -6.65
N TYR A 59 12.60 -6.20 -7.46
CA TYR A 59 11.38 -5.56 -7.94
C TYR A 59 10.26 -6.58 -8.12
N THR A 60 9.04 -6.06 -8.23
CA THR A 60 7.83 -6.87 -8.44
C THR A 60 7.04 -6.33 -9.62
N ILE A 61 6.37 -7.23 -10.34
CA ILE A 61 5.47 -6.88 -11.44
C ILE A 61 4.07 -7.40 -11.11
N GLU A 62 3.09 -6.52 -11.15
CA GLU A 62 1.68 -6.84 -10.97
C GLU A 62 0.84 -6.25 -12.10
N PRO A 63 -0.28 -6.87 -12.49
CA PRO A 63 -1.20 -6.26 -13.44
C PRO A 63 -1.67 -4.90 -12.94
N TYR A 64 -1.73 -3.91 -13.84
CA TYR A 64 -2.40 -2.66 -13.52
C TYR A 64 -3.91 -2.93 -13.44
N LEU A 65 -4.54 -2.43 -12.38
CA LEU A 65 -5.97 -2.54 -12.17
C LEU A 65 -6.65 -1.21 -12.52
N ASP A 66 -7.87 -1.27 -13.08
CA ASP A 66 -8.65 -0.06 -13.36
C ASP A 66 -9.29 0.46 -12.07
N VAL A 67 -8.52 1.26 -11.34
CA VAL A 67 -8.87 1.80 -10.02
C VAL A 67 -9.79 3.02 -10.16
N ASP A 68 -10.87 3.04 -9.39
CA ASP A 68 -11.69 4.24 -9.19
C ASP A 68 -11.08 5.11 -8.09
N TYR A 69 -10.90 4.55 -6.90
CA TYR A 69 -10.26 5.21 -5.76
C TYR A 69 -9.57 4.19 -4.84
N GLU A 70 -8.83 4.69 -3.86
CA GLU A 70 -8.24 3.89 -2.80
C GLU A 70 -8.97 4.13 -1.49
N VAL A 71 -9.09 3.11 -0.65
CA VAL A 71 -9.53 3.22 0.75
C VAL A 71 -8.36 2.88 1.62
N ARG A 72 -8.07 3.75 2.59
CA ARG A 72 -7.13 3.47 3.66
C ARG A 72 -7.88 3.17 4.93
N ILE A 73 -7.61 2.00 5.49
CA ILE A 73 -8.15 1.52 6.76
C ILE A 73 -7.05 1.67 7.80
N GLN A 74 -7.22 2.56 8.75
CA GLN A 74 -6.23 2.85 9.78
C GLN A 74 -6.69 2.28 11.12
N ARG A 75 -5.81 1.54 11.79
CA ARG A 75 -6.02 1.01 13.14
C ARG A 75 -5.04 1.66 14.10
N ILE A 76 -5.56 2.20 15.20
CA ILE A 76 -4.81 2.77 16.33
C ILE A 76 -5.36 2.15 17.62
N GLY A 77 -4.67 1.13 18.14
CA GLY A 77 -5.18 0.32 19.23
C GLY A 77 -6.51 -0.32 18.87
N LYS A 78 -7.58 0.03 19.60
CA LYS A 78 -8.94 -0.45 19.34
C LYS A 78 -9.72 0.42 18.35
N TYR A 79 -9.23 1.62 18.04
CA TYR A 79 -9.90 2.55 17.16
C TYR A 79 -9.57 2.24 15.70
N THR A 80 -10.60 2.13 14.86
CA THR A 80 -10.45 1.94 13.41
C THR A 80 -11.18 3.05 12.70
N ARG A 81 -10.52 3.66 11.71
CA ARG A 81 -11.15 4.63 10.80
C ARG A 81 -10.82 4.30 9.37
N THR A 82 -11.66 4.79 8.47
CA THR A 82 -11.54 4.55 7.04
C THR A 82 -11.76 5.83 6.27
N PHE A 83 -10.87 6.09 5.32
CA PHE A 83 -11.03 7.22 4.42
C PHE A 83 -10.69 6.81 3.00
N LYS A 84 -11.51 7.31 2.07
CA LYS A 84 -11.23 7.28 0.65
C LYS A 84 -10.14 8.29 0.35
N ARG A 85 -9.21 7.88 -0.50
CA ARG A 85 -8.07 8.65 -0.97
C ARG A 85 -8.02 8.57 -2.50
N GLN A 86 -7.94 9.71 -3.16
CA GLN A 86 -7.88 9.77 -4.62
C GLN A 86 -6.95 10.90 -5.07
N SER A 87 -6.14 10.64 -6.10
CA SER A 87 -5.32 11.66 -6.73
C SER A 87 -6.01 12.23 -7.97
N THR A 88 -6.01 13.56 -8.11
CA THR A 88 -6.52 14.22 -9.33
C THR A 88 -5.45 14.40 -10.40
N THR A 89 -4.19 14.11 -10.08
CA THR A 89 -3.04 14.37 -10.98
C THR A 89 -2.14 13.15 -11.19
N SER A 90 -2.47 12.01 -10.59
CA SER A 90 -1.67 10.79 -10.70
C SER A 90 -2.56 9.55 -10.73
N TRP A 91 -2.09 8.50 -11.42
CA TRP A 91 -2.69 7.16 -11.29
C TRP A 91 -2.39 6.54 -9.91
N LYS A 92 -1.36 7.04 -9.22
CA LYS A 92 -1.05 6.68 -7.84
C LYS A 92 -1.97 7.48 -6.93
N ASN A 93 -2.96 6.82 -6.36
CA ASN A 93 -3.94 7.49 -5.50
C ASN A 93 -3.33 8.06 -4.20
N ASN A 94 -2.07 7.75 -3.89
CA ASN A 94 -1.32 8.31 -2.75
C ASN A 94 -0.28 9.38 -3.12
N TRP A 95 -0.24 9.87 -4.37
CA TRP A 95 0.73 10.87 -4.83
C TRP A 95 0.09 12.02 -5.62
N GLY A 96 0.68 13.21 -5.55
CA GLY A 96 0.22 14.40 -6.27
C GLY A 96 -0.85 15.17 -5.50
N GLN A 97 -1.88 15.65 -6.19
CA GLN A 97 -2.98 16.39 -5.58
C GLN A 97 -4.02 15.42 -5.02
N LEU A 98 -4.03 15.27 -3.69
CA LEU A 98 -4.84 14.30 -2.99
C LEU A 98 -6.14 14.91 -2.47
N LYS A 99 -7.22 14.14 -2.61
CA LYS A 99 -8.49 14.37 -1.93
C LYS A 99 -8.76 13.22 -0.98
N TYR A 100 -9.21 13.59 0.21
CA TYR A 100 -9.60 12.66 1.27
C TYR A 100 -11.09 12.84 1.56
N GLU A 101 -11.75 11.73 1.85
CA GLU A 101 -13.17 11.70 2.21
C GLU A 101 -13.37 10.60 3.26
N ASP A 102 -13.94 10.94 4.41
CA ASP A 102 -14.29 9.93 5.41
C ASP A 102 -15.29 8.94 4.82
N THR A 103 -15.08 7.67 5.13
CA THR A 103 -15.95 6.58 4.66
C THR A 103 -16.43 5.75 5.83
N PRO A 104 -17.64 5.17 5.76
CA PRO A 104 -18.12 4.25 6.79
C PRO A 104 -17.20 3.04 6.94
N LEU A 105 -16.95 2.64 8.18
CA LEU A 105 -16.23 1.41 8.48
C LEU A 105 -17.13 0.20 8.18
N LYS A 106 -16.64 -0.70 7.32
CA LYS A 106 -17.31 -1.97 6.98
C LYS A 106 -16.84 -3.10 7.88
N SER A 107 -17.67 -4.14 8.05
CA SER A 107 -17.30 -5.36 8.79
C SER A 107 -16.09 -6.06 8.18
N GLU A 108 -15.98 -6.05 6.85
CA GLU A 108 -14.89 -6.68 6.10
C GLU A 108 -13.56 -5.99 6.38
N TYR A 109 -13.57 -4.66 6.55
CA TYR A 109 -12.37 -3.87 6.86
C TYR A 109 -11.85 -4.16 8.26
N VAL A 110 -12.77 -4.31 9.23
CA VAL A 110 -12.41 -4.74 10.59
C VAL A 110 -11.77 -6.12 10.53
N HIS A 111 -12.38 -7.05 9.81
CA HIS A 111 -11.85 -8.40 9.64
C HIS A 111 -10.44 -8.41 9.03
N TRP A 112 -10.20 -7.65 7.97
CA TRP A 112 -8.85 -7.54 7.39
C TRP A 112 -7.82 -6.98 8.35
N CYS A 113 -8.19 -5.95 9.12
CA CYS A 113 -7.32 -5.43 10.19
C CYS A 113 -7.00 -6.50 11.23
N ASP A 114 -8.01 -7.26 11.67
CA ASP A 114 -7.82 -8.30 12.68
C ASP A 114 -6.89 -9.42 12.15
N GLU A 115 -6.99 -9.80 10.88
CA GLU A 115 -6.04 -10.75 10.26
C GLU A 115 -4.63 -10.18 10.16
N CYS A 116 -4.47 -8.89 9.80
CA CYS A 116 -3.15 -8.24 9.77
C CYS A 116 -2.51 -8.21 11.17
N GLN A 117 -3.29 -7.91 12.21
CA GLN A 117 -2.82 -7.83 13.58
C GLN A 117 -2.32 -9.18 14.09
N LYS A 118 -2.98 -10.30 13.72
CA LYS A 118 -2.52 -11.67 14.07
C LYS A 118 -1.16 -12.01 13.47
N VAL A 119 -0.87 -11.52 12.26
CA VAL A 119 0.36 -11.86 11.53
C VAL A 119 1.54 -11.03 12.02
N PHE A 120 1.34 -9.74 12.29
CA PHE A 120 2.44 -8.80 12.53
C PHE A 120 2.63 -8.39 13.99
N ASP A 121 1.69 -8.72 14.88
CA ASP A 121 1.69 -8.27 16.29
C ASP A 121 1.88 -6.74 16.43
N ILE A 122 1.11 -5.99 15.64
CA ILE A 122 1.12 -4.52 15.59
C ILE A 122 -0.24 -3.94 15.96
N GLU A 123 -0.24 -2.84 16.73
CA GLU A 123 -1.46 -2.15 17.18
C GLU A 123 -1.67 -0.79 16.51
N LEU A 124 -0.67 -0.29 15.79
CA LEU A 124 -0.75 0.92 14.98
C LEU A 124 -0.30 0.58 13.56
N PHE A 125 -1.26 0.59 12.63
CA PHE A 125 -1.01 0.22 11.24
C PHE A 125 -2.11 0.75 10.32
N ALA A 126 -1.91 0.61 9.01
CA ALA A 126 -2.96 0.81 8.04
C ALA A 126 -2.95 -0.23 6.93
N VAL A 127 -4.11 -0.49 6.34
CA VAL A 127 -4.30 -1.35 5.18
C VAL A 127 -4.78 -0.48 4.03
N ASP A 128 -4.09 -0.53 2.89
CA ASP A 128 -4.50 0.17 1.68
C ASP A 128 -5.20 -0.80 0.73
N VAL A 129 -6.36 -0.37 0.25
CA VAL A 129 -7.29 -1.16 -0.55
C VAL A 129 -7.62 -0.38 -1.81
N LEU A 130 -7.44 -0.98 -2.97
CA LEU A 130 -7.91 -0.42 -4.24
C LEU A 130 -9.36 -0.80 -4.46
N VAL A 131 -10.20 0.18 -4.72
CA VAL A 131 -11.57 -0.04 -5.22
C VAL A 131 -11.55 0.15 -6.73
N LEU A 132 -11.88 -0.92 -7.45
CA LEU A 132 -11.90 -0.95 -8.91
C LEU A 132 -13.19 -0.36 -9.45
N LYS A 133 -13.19 0.08 -10.72
CA LYS A 133 -14.41 0.62 -11.36
C LYS A 133 -15.55 -0.38 -11.47
N ASP A 134 -15.26 -1.68 -11.42
CA ASP A 134 -16.27 -2.75 -11.38
C ASP A 134 -16.76 -3.08 -9.97
N GLY A 135 -16.28 -2.35 -8.95
CA GLY A 135 -16.68 -2.49 -7.55
C GLY A 135 -15.90 -3.53 -6.77
N ARG A 136 -14.95 -4.26 -7.39
CA ARG A 136 -14.06 -5.17 -6.64
C ARG A 136 -13.10 -4.39 -5.75
N GLU A 137 -12.78 -4.98 -4.60
CA GLU A 137 -11.83 -4.43 -3.63
C GLU A 137 -10.59 -5.34 -3.57
N VAL A 138 -9.40 -4.73 -3.66
CA VAL A 138 -8.13 -5.45 -3.70
C VAL A 138 -7.18 -4.85 -2.66
N VAL A 139 -6.83 -5.63 -1.63
CA VAL A 139 -5.81 -5.26 -0.65
C VAL A 139 -4.44 -5.26 -1.33
N ILE A 140 -3.67 -4.17 -1.20
CA ILE A 140 -2.39 -4.02 -1.90
C ILE A 140 -1.18 -3.84 -0.98
N GLU A 141 -1.34 -3.27 0.20
CA GLU A 141 -0.25 -3.10 1.15
C GLU A 141 -0.76 -2.96 2.59
N THR A 142 0.07 -3.39 3.53
CA THR A 142 -0.02 -3.07 4.95
C THR A 142 1.12 -2.11 5.31
N ASN A 143 0.77 -1.05 6.04
CA ASN A 143 1.68 -0.02 6.51
C ASN A 143 1.86 -0.18 8.02
N ASN A 144 3.08 -0.16 8.52
CA ASN A 144 3.37 -0.26 9.95
C ASN A 144 3.15 1.09 10.68
N THR A 145 3.72 1.22 11.89
CA THR A 145 3.60 2.38 12.78
C THR A 145 4.12 3.70 12.20
N ALA A 146 4.88 3.68 11.10
CA ALA A 146 5.36 4.86 10.40
C ALA A 146 4.36 5.40 9.36
N ASN A 147 3.10 5.01 9.43
CA ASN A 147 2.08 5.51 8.51
C ASN A 147 1.75 6.98 8.73
N GLY A 148 1.54 7.71 7.63
CA GLY A 148 0.98 9.06 7.68
C GLY A 148 -0.42 9.08 8.28
N LEU A 149 -0.70 10.14 9.05
CA LEU A 149 -2.03 10.47 9.57
C LEU A 149 -2.75 11.41 8.60
N MET A 150 -4.07 11.33 8.54
CA MET A 150 -4.88 12.27 7.76
C MET A 150 -4.92 13.61 8.50
N TRP A 151 -4.55 14.70 7.81
CA TRP A 151 -4.33 16.01 8.45
C TRP A 151 -5.55 16.55 9.20
N GLU A 152 -6.78 16.32 8.70
CA GLU A 152 -8.02 16.76 9.35
C GLU A 152 -8.25 16.08 10.71
N HIS A 153 -7.72 14.88 10.88
CA HIS A 153 -7.92 14.04 12.04
C HIS A 153 -6.65 13.86 12.89
N GLU A 154 -5.56 14.53 12.53
CA GLU A 154 -4.24 14.27 13.07
C GLU A 154 -4.19 14.46 14.59
N GLU A 155 -4.84 15.49 15.12
CA GLU A 155 -4.89 15.75 16.56
C GLU A 155 -5.62 14.65 17.34
N GLU A 156 -6.74 14.18 16.80
CA GLU A 156 -7.53 13.08 17.35
C GLU A 156 -6.71 11.78 17.35
N ASP A 157 -6.06 11.48 16.23
CA ASP A 157 -5.24 10.28 16.06
C ASP A 157 -4.01 10.30 16.98
N ARG A 158 -3.32 11.44 17.12
CA ARG A 158 -2.20 11.59 18.05
C ARG A 158 -2.62 11.33 19.50
N THR A 159 -3.82 11.76 19.87
CA THR A 159 -4.36 11.49 21.21
C THR A 159 -4.55 10.00 21.42
N LYS A 160 -5.12 9.27 20.46
CA LYS A 160 -5.28 7.82 20.55
C LYS A 160 -3.94 7.06 20.56
N ILE A 161 -2.96 7.52 19.77
CA ILE A 161 -1.61 6.95 19.82
C ILE A 161 -1.02 7.12 21.23
N LYS A 162 -1.18 8.30 21.84
CA LYS A 162 -0.73 8.54 23.22
C LYS A 162 -1.40 7.58 24.21
N GLU A 163 -2.71 7.34 24.07
CA GLU A 163 -3.44 6.39 24.93
C GLU A 163 -2.88 4.97 24.80
N VAL A 164 -2.65 4.49 23.58
CA VAL A 164 -2.04 3.17 23.31
C VAL A 164 -0.65 3.07 23.95
N VAL A 165 0.20 4.09 23.77
CA VAL A 165 1.55 4.12 24.35
C VAL A 165 1.49 4.09 25.88
N LEU A 166 0.60 4.88 26.49
CA LEU A 166 0.44 4.90 27.95
C LEU A 166 -0.06 3.55 28.48
N GLU A 167 -1.03 2.91 27.80
CA GLU A 167 -1.52 1.58 28.15
C GLU A 167 -0.38 0.55 28.13
N LYS A 168 0.45 0.56 27.08
CA LYS A 168 1.61 -0.34 26.97
C LYS A 168 2.68 -0.07 28.02
N MET A 169 2.99 1.20 28.28
CA MET A 169 3.94 1.56 29.35
C MET A 169 3.44 1.08 30.70
N ASN A 170 2.14 1.23 30.99
CA ASN A 170 1.56 0.75 32.23
C ASN A 170 1.58 -0.78 32.35
N GLN A 171 1.41 -1.53 31.26
CA GLN A 171 1.51 -2.99 31.30
C GLN A 171 2.92 -3.51 31.60
N VAL A 172 3.96 -2.73 31.27
CA VAL A 172 5.36 -3.14 31.42
C VAL A 172 6.00 -2.61 32.70
N PHE A 173 5.63 -1.39 33.12
CA PHE A 173 6.32 -0.66 34.19
C PHE A 173 5.46 -0.43 35.44
N HIS A 174 4.18 -0.82 35.44
CA HIS A 174 3.29 -0.78 36.59
C HIS A 174 2.74 -2.18 36.91
#